data_AF-M0J8R3-F1
#
_entry.id   AF-M0J8R3-F1
#
_cell.length_a   1.000
_cell.length_b   1.000
_cell.length_c   1.000
_cell.angle_alpha   90.00
_cell.angle_beta   90.00
_cell.angle_gamma   90.00
#
_symmetry.space_group_name_H-M   'P 1'
#
loop_
_entity.id
_entity.type
_entity.pdbx_description
1 polymer ?
#
loop_
_entity_poly.entity_id
_entity_poly.type
_entity_poly.pdbx_seq_one_letter_code
_entity_poly.pdbx_strand_id
1 'polypeptide(L)'
;MNKRIGIAVAIGVINAVIVYFNGYYLLNLSMDAEGPQLFLYKFLQIFGMFVLGAGSSYLLLQYKLLLPGILTTVFTSYSLYDHFSPSMESFTPLYLGVWFVFVIFVGIVAILEYGIRRGLSIYPPNPLI
;
A
#
# COMPACT_ATOMS: atom_id res chain seq x y z
N MET A 1 -7.40 7.69 21.28
CA MET A 1 -6.93 7.53 19.89
C MET A 1 -8.14 7.57 18.96
N ASN A 2 -8.14 8.39 17.91
CA ASN A 2 -9.26 8.43 16.95
C ASN A 2 -9.44 7.04 16.35
N LYS A 3 -10.64 6.45 16.48
CA LYS A 3 -10.92 5.05 16.07
C LYS A 3 -10.47 4.76 14.63
N ARG A 4 -10.65 5.73 13.72
CA ARG A 4 -10.20 5.65 12.32
C ARG A 4 -8.69 5.47 12.17
N ILE A 5 -7.92 6.23 12.92
CA ILE A 5 -6.45 6.15 12.91
C ILE A 5 -6.04 4.77 13.42
N GLY A 6 -6.68 4.27 14.49
CA GLY A 6 -6.42 2.93 15.01
C GLY A 6 -6.66 1.84 13.96
N ILE A 7 -7.81 1.88 13.26
CA ILE A 7 -8.14 0.91 12.20
C ILE A 7 -7.18 1.05 11.01
N ALA A 8 -6.88 2.27 10.59
CA ALA A 8 -5.96 2.52 9.47
C ALA A 8 -4.54 2.01 9.77
N VAL A 9 -4.03 2.27 10.97
CA VAL A 9 -2.74 1.75 11.43
C VAL A 9 -2.76 0.21 11.44
N ALA A 10 -3.83 -0.41 11.96
CA ALA A 10 -3.95 -1.87 11.97
C ALA A 10 -3.92 -2.46 10.54
N ILE A 11 -4.66 -1.86 9.60
CA ILE A 11 -4.66 -2.28 8.18
C ILE A 11 -3.28 -2.04 7.54
N GLY A 12 -2.62 -0.93 7.83
CA GLY A 12 -1.26 -0.66 7.38
C GLY A 12 -0.27 -1.72 7.86
N VAL A 13 -0.33 -2.09 9.15
CA VAL A 13 0.50 -3.16 9.71
C VAL A 13 0.21 -4.49 9.02
N ILE A 14 -1.06 -4.85 8.84
CA ILE A 14 -1.44 -6.09 8.14
C ILE A 14 -0.88 -6.09 6.71
N ASN A 15 -1.04 -5.00 5.96
CA ASN A 15 -0.54 -4.89 4.60
C ASN A 15 0.99 -5.04 4.54
N ALA A 16 1.70 -4.35 5.44
CA ALA A 16 3.15 -4.45 5.55
C ALA A 16 3.61 -5.87 5.88
N VAL A 17 2.94 -6.55 6.82
CA VAL A 17 3.25 -7.94 7.19
C VAL A 17 3.05 -8.89 6.02
N ILE A 18 1.89 -8.83 5.34
CA ILE A 18 1.57 -9.68 4.19
C ILE A 18 2.65 -9.57 3.11
N VAL A 19 2.99 -8.35 2.72
CA VAL A 19 3.94 -8.11 1.62
C VAL A 19 5.38 -8.38 2.05
N TYR A 20 5.75 -8.10 3.31
CA TYR A 20 7.08 -8.41 3.84
C TYR A 20 7.35 -9.92 3.85
N PHE A 21 6.39 -10.73 4.33
CA PHE A 21 6.53 -12.19 4.30
C PHE A 21 6.60 -12.73 2.86
N ASN A 22 5.83 -12.15 1.96
CA ASN A 22 5.84 -12.52 0.54
C ASN A 22 7.15 -12.16 -0.17
N GLY A 23 7.72 -11.00 0.16
CA GLY A 23 8.97 -10.46 -0.40
C GLY A 23 10.26 -10.91 0.28
N TYR A 24 10.17 -11.65 1.39
CA TYR A 24 11.31 -12.03 2.23
C TYR A 24 12.44 -12.73 1.45
N TYR A 25 12.09 -13.57 0.48
CA TYR A 25 13.05 -14.27 -0.36
C TYR A 25 13.74 -13.35 -1.38
N LEU A 26 13.01 -12.39 -1.98
CA LEU A 26 13.56 -11.40 -2.92
C LEU A 26 14.51 -10.42 -2.23
N LEU A 27 14.17 -10.05 -1.00
CA LEU A 27 14.96 -9.18 -0.12
C LEU A 27 16.34 -9.72 0.26
N ASN A 28 16.57 -11.03 0.11
CA ASN A 28 17.87 -11.66 0.36
C ASN A 28 18.61 -12.00 -0.94
N LEU A 29 17.96 -11.90 -2.12
CA LEU A 29 18.51 -12.34 -3.40
C LEU A 29 19.08 -11.20 -4.27
N SER A 30 18.74 -9.93 -3.99
CA SER A 30 18.97 -8.85 -4.96
C SER A 30 19.92 -7.73 -4.53
N MET A 31 20.68 -7.87 -3.44
CA MET A 31 21.52 -6.76 -2.98
C MET A 31 22.89 -7.20 -2.47
N ASP A 32 23.94 -6.70 -3.11
CA ASP A 32 25.31 -6.57 -2.58
C ASP A 32 25.39 -5.60 -1.37
N ALA A 33 24.24 -5.25 -0.77
CA ALA A 33 24.16 -4.33 0.35
C ALA A 33 24.32 -5.10 1.66
N GLU A 34 25.43 -4.86 2.35
CA GLU A 34 25.68 -5.37 3.69
C GLU A 34 25.46 -4.28 4.76
N GLY A 35 25.12 -4.70 5.98
CA GLY A 35 25.09 -3.80 7.13
C GLY A 35 23.99 -2.72 7.12
N PRO A 36 24.28 -1.46 7.52
CA PRO A 36 23.26 -0.42 7.75
C PRO A 36 22.39 -0.07 6.55
N GLN A 37 22.93 -0.21 5.33
CA GLN A 37 22.22 0.12 4.11
C GLN A 37 21.08 -0.87 3.83
N LEU A 38 21.33 -2.17 4.04
CA LEU A 38 20.30 -3.21 3.95
C LEU A 38 19.16 -2.97 4.95
N PHE A 39 19.50 -2.54 6.18
CA PHE A 39 18.51 -2.20 7.20
C PHE A 39 17.62 -1.04 6.75
N LEU A 40 18.21 0.04 6.22
CA LEU A 40 17.45 1.20 5.74
C LEU A 40 16.53 0.82 4.57
N TYR A 41 17.01 0.01 3.62
CA TYR A 41 16.20 -0.48 2.51
C TYR A 41 15.00 -1.30 3.00
N LYS A 42 15.22 -2.27 3.89
CA LYS A 42 14.14 -3.09 4.47
C LYS A 42 13.13 -2.23 5.23
N PHE A 43 13.61 -1.26 6.00
CA PHE A 43 12.74 -0.33 6.72
C PHE A 43 11.87 0.50 5.76
N LEU A 44 12.45 1.07 4.70
CA LEU A 44 11.72 1.86 3.71
C LEU A 44 10.65 1.03 2.97
N GLN A 45 10.94 -0.23 2.66
CA GLN A 45 9.95 -1.11 2.02
C GLN A 45 8.76 -1.40 2.94
N ILE A 46 9.02 -1.78 4.19
CA ILE A 46 7.97 -2.00 5.20
C ILE A 46 7.15 -0.73 5.38
N PHE A 47 7.82 0.42 5.46
CA PHE A 47 7.17 1.72 5.58
C PHE A 47 6.26 2.02 4.37
N GLY A 48 6.72 1.76 3.15
CA GLY A 48 5.93 1.94 1.94
C GLY A 48 4.64 1.12 1.94
N MET A 49 4.74 -0.16 2.31
CA MET A 49 3.58 -1.05 2.41
C MET A 49 2.63 -0.65 3.53
N PHE A 50 3.18 -0.17 4.65
CA PHE A 50 2.39 0.41 5.72
C PHE A 50 1.62 1.64 5.24
N VAL A 51 2.28 2.57 4.54
CA VAL A 51 1.66 3.79 4.02
C VAL A 51 0.56 3.47 3.01
N LEU A 52 0.76 2.49 2.12
CA LEU A 52 -0.28 2.06 1.18
C LEU A 52 -1.52 1.51 1.91
N GLY A 53 -1.33 0.61 2.88
CA GLY A 53 -2.44 0.04 3.64
C GLY A 53 -3.15 1.08 4.54
N ALA A 54 -2.38 1.82 5.33
CA ALA A 54 -2.90 2.81 6.27
C ALA A 54 -3.48 4.03 5.56
N GLY A 55 -2.80 4.55 4.54
CA GLY A 55 -3.25 5.70 3.76
C GLY A 55 -4.58 5.41 3.07
N SER A 56 -4.66 4.33 2.31
CA SER A 56 -5.88 3.95 1.58
C SER A 56 -7.06 3.67 2.50
N SER A 57 -6.83 2.97 3.61
CA SER A 57 -7.88 2.71 4.60
C SER A 57 -8.32 3.97 5.35
N TYR A 58 -7.39 4.87 5.69
CA TYR A 58 -7.74 6.15 6.27
C TYR A 58 -8.59 6.98 5.30
N LEU A 59 -8.22 7.04 4.01
CA LEU A 59 -8.97 7.74 2.98
C LEU A 59 -10.39 7.17 2.80
N LEU A 60 -10.53 5.85 2.88
CA LEU A 60 -11.83 5.19 2.91
C LEU A 60 -12.65 5.60 4.13
N LEU A 61 -12.08 5.52 5.34
CA LEU A 61 -12.80 5.80 6.58
C LEU A 61 -13.19 7.26 6.74
N GLN A 62 -12.29 8.17 6.34
CA GLN A 62 -12.45 9.62 6.49
C GLN A 62 -13.29 10.23 5.36
N TYR A 63 -13.05 9.80 4.12
CA TYR A 63 -13.57 10.47 2.92
C TYR A 63 -14.40 9.53 2.01
N LYS A 64 -14.66 8.29 2.43
CA LYS A 64 -15.37 7.25 1.64
C LYS A 64 -14.81 7.06 0.23
N LEU A 65 -13.50 7.26 0.07
CA LEU A 65 -12.80 7.01 -1.18
C LEU A 65 -12.56 5.51 -1.31
N LEU A 66 -13.15 4.90 -2.32
CA LEU A 66 -13.11 3.45 -2.52
C LEU A 66 -11.92 3.05 -3.39
N LEU A 67 -11.58 3.86 -4.38
CA LEU A 67 -10.57 3.51 -5.39
C LEU A 67 -9.17 3.34 -4.79
N PRO A 68 -8.69 4.15 -3.84
CA PRO A 68 -7.40 3.92 -3.18
C PRO A 68 -7.31 2.55 -2.50
N GLY A 69 -8.40 2.16 -1.81
CA GLY A 69 -8.52 0.87 -1.17
C GLY A 69 -8.47 -0.28 -2.19
N ILE A 70 -9.30 -0.19 -3.24
CA ILE A 70 -9.35 -1.19 -4.31
C ILE A 70 -7.98 -1.36 -4.97
N LEU A 71 -7.32 -0.26 -5.33
CA LEU A 71 -5.98 -0.31 -5.96
C LEU A 71 -4.94 -0.95 -5.05
N THR A 72 -4.93 -0.59 -3.76
CA THR A 72 -4.02 -1.18 -2.79
C THR A 72 -4.26 -2.69 -2.66
N THR A 73 -5.53 -3.12 -2.63
CA THR A 73 -5.89 -4.53 -2.63
C THR A 73 -5.45 -5.24 -3.90
N VAL A 74 -5.63 -4.63 -5.09
CA VAL A 74 -5.20 -5.20 -6.37
C VAL A 74 -3.68 -5.36 -6.42
N PHE A 75 -2.91 -4.34 -6.06
CA PHE A 75 -1.45 -4.43 -6.05
C PHE A 75 -0.96 -5.50 -5.07
N THR A 76 -1.52 -5.53 -3.86
CA THR A 76 -1.16 -6.54 -2.86
C THR A 76 -1.53 -7.95 -3.33
N SER A 77 -2.70 -8.13 -3.93
CA SER A 77 -3.14 -9.44 -4.44
C SER A 77 -2.30 -9.91 -5.61
N TYR A 78 -1.90 -8.99 -6.49
CA TYR A 78 -1.04 -9.31 -7.62
C TYR A 78 0.39 -9.64 -7.18
N SER A 79 0.91 -8.93 -6.16
CA SER A 79 2.15 -9.31 -5.46
C SER A 79 2.07 -10.72 -4.88
N LEU A 80 0.95 -11.08 -4.24
CA LEU A 80 0.77 -12.42 -3.71
C LEU A 80 0.69 -13.47 -4.82
N TYR A 81 -0.01 -13.18 -5.92
CA TYR A 81 -0.13 -14.09 -7.06
C TYR A 81 1.22 -14.36 -7.72
N ASP A 82 2.01 -13.30 -7.96
CA ASP A 82 3.35 -13.39 -8.54
C ASP A 82 4.27 -14.31 -7.72
N HIS A 83 4.07 -14.38 -6.40
CA HIS A 83 4.81 -15.30 -5.53
C HIS A 83 4.55 -16.79 -5.80
N PHE A 84 3.34 -17.14 -6.24
CA PHE A 84 2.98 -18.52 -6.57
C PHE A 84 3.12 -18.84 -8.05
N SER A 85 3.51 -17.84 -8.87
CA SER A 85 3.71 -18.02 -10.30
C SER A 85 5.05 -18.72 -10.57
N PRO A 86 5.07 -19.82 -11.35
CA PRO A 86 6.30 -20.51 -11.71
C PRO A 86 7.23 -19.69 -12.62
N SER A 87 6.73 -18.59 -13.20
CA SER A 87 7.49 -17.62 -13.98
C SER A 87 7.58 -16.29 -13.21
N MET A 88 8.21 -16.29 -12.03
CA MET A 88 8.46 -15.09 -11.21
C MET A 88 9.18 -14.02 -12.03
N GLU A 89 8.42 -13.25 -12.79
CA GLU A 89 8.90 -12.20 -13.66
C GLU A 89 8.12 -10.93 -13.30
N SER A 90 8.74 -10.16 -12.41
CA SER A 90 8.72 -8.68 -12.38
C SER A 90 7.89 -7.95 -11.33
N PHE A 91 6.71 -8.43 -10.88
CA PHE A 91 5.83 -7.51 -10.13
C PHE A 91 6.22 -7.34 -8.65
N THR A 92 6.43 -8.41 -7.89
CA THR A 92 6.76 -8.30 -6.46
C THR A 92 8.06 -7.53 -6.22
N PRO A 93 9.16 -7.77 -6.98
CA PRO A 93 10.36 -6.95 -6.87
C PRO A 93 10.12 -5.47 -7.21
N LEU A 94 9.29 -5.17 -8.21
CA LEU A 94 8.93 -3.80 -8.58
C LEU A 94 8.09 -3.13 -7.48
N TYR A 95 7.07 -3.83 -6.98
CA TYR A 95 6.17 -3.33 -5.94
C TYR A 95 6.92 -2.99 -4.65
N LEU A 96 7.90 -3.81 -4.27
CA LEU A 96 8.80 -3.56 -3.15
C LEU A 96 9.86 -2.51 -3.45
N GLY A 97 10.53 -2.59 -4.60
CA GLY A 97 11.70 -1.76 -4.94
C GLY A 97 11.35 -0.31 -5.25
N VAL A 98 10.17 -0.05 -5.83
CA VAL A 98 9.70 1.28 -6.21
C VAL A 98 8.31 1.60 -5.64
N TRP A 99 8.05 1.15 -4.40
CA TRP A 99 6.79 1.35 -3.68
C TRP A 99 6.26 2.79 -3.70
N PHE A 100 7.14 3.79 -3.71
CA PHE A 100 6.79 5.21 -3.76
C PHE A 100 6.01 5.57 -5.03
N VAL A 101 6.26 4.90 -6.16
CA VAL A 101 5.50 5.07 -7.40
C VAL A 101 4.04 4.65 -7.19
N PHE A 102 3.82 3.53 -6.50
CA PHE A 102 2.47 3.04 -6.18
C PHE A 102 1.76 3.97 -5.19
N VAL A 103 2.48 4.51 -4.19
CA VAL A 103 1.92 5.53 -3.28
C VAL A 103 1.49 6.77 -4.04
N ILE A 104 2.33 7.29 -4.94
CA ILE A 104 2.01 8.44 -5.78
C ILE A 104 0.79 8.14 -6.65
N PHE A 105 0.75 6.97 -7.29
CA PHE A 105 -0.37 6.57 -8.14
C PHE A 105 -1.69 6.47 -7.36
N VAL A 106 -1.67 5.81 -6.20
CA VAL A 106 -2.83 5.74 -5.29
C VAL A 106 -3.26 7.13 -4.83
N GLY A 107 -2.31 8.02 -4.53
CA GLY A 107 -2.56 9.41 -4.15
C GLY A 107 -3.24 10.21 -5.26
N ILE A 108 -2.78 10.08 -6.51
CA ILE A 108 -3.41 10.71 -7.68
C ILE A 108 -4.85 10.23 -7.82
N VAL A 109 -5.09 8.93 -7.72
CA VAL A 109 -6.44 8.36 -7.83
C VAL A 109 -7.34 8.84 -6.69
N ALA A 110 -6.82 8.97 -5.46
CA ALA A 110 -7.55 9.55 -4.35
C ALA A 110 -7.96 11.00 -4.62
N ILE A 111 -7.04 11.83 -5.15
CA ILE A 111 -7.30 13.23 -5.49
C ILE A 111 -8.37 13.32 -6.58
N LEU A 112 -8.27 12.49 -7.62
CA LEU A 112 -9.25 12.44 -8.71
C LEU A 112 -10.63 12.01 -8.20
N GLU A 113 -10.70 10.92 -7.44
CA GLU A 113 -11.96 10.44 -6.87
C GLU A 113 -12.61 11.50 -5.98
N TYR A 114 -11.83 12.12 -5.10
CA TYR A 114 -12.30 13.19 -4.24
C TYR A 114 -12.79 14.40 -5.03
N GLY A 115 -12.03 14.83 -6.04
CA GLY A 115 -12.36 15.98 -6.89
C GLY A 115 -13.65 15.76 -7.69
N ILE A 116 -13.81 14.58 -8.30
CA ILE A 116 -15.02 14.19 -9.06
C ILE A 116 -16.23 14.14 -8.13
N ARG A 117 -16.13 13.47 -6.98
CA ARG A 117 -17.21 13.38 -5.98
C ARG A 117 -17.64 14.77 -5.49
N ARG A 118 -16.66 15.64 -5.22
CA ARG A 118 -16.88 17.03 -4.84
C ARG A 118 -17.60 17.83 -5.93
N GLY A 119 -17.15 17.71 -7.19
CA GLY A 119 -17.77 18.40 -8.33
C GLY A 119 -19.20 17.94 -8.61
N LEU A 120 -19.48 16.65 -8.41
CA LEU A 120 -20.82 16.06 -8.58
C LEU A 120 -21.73 16.24 -7.36
N SER A 121 -21.28 16.94 -6.32
CA SER A 121 -21.98 17.05 -5.02
C SER A 121 -22.31 15.69 -4.37
N ILE A 122 -21.60 14.64 -4.76
CA ILE A 122 -21.64 13.31 -4.14
C ILE A 122 -20.72 13.35 -2.92
N TYR A 123 -21.04 14.22 -1.96
CA TYR A 123 -20.32 14.22 -0.70
C TYR A 123 -20.80 13.04 0.13
N PRO A 124 -19.90 12.24 0.71
CA PRO A 124 -20.33 11.24 1.65
C PRO A 124 -20.93 11.95 2.89
N PRO A 125 -22.18 11.64 3.27
CA PRO A 125 -22.74 12.13 4.51
C PRO A 125 -22.03 11.41 5.65
N ASN A 126 -21.27 12.19 6.42
CA ASN A 126 -20.46 11.78 7.56
C ASN A 126 -19.41 10.69 7.27
N PRO A 127 -18.24 10.75 7.92
CA PRO A 127 -17.26 9.67 7.79
C PRO A 127 -17.79 8.35 8.35
N LEU A 128 -17.16 7.22 8.02
CA LEU A 128 -17.73 5.88 8.29
C LEU A 128 -17.80 5.48 9.77
N ILE A 129 -16.95 6.02 10.65
CA ILE A 129 -16.82 5.63 12.08
C ILE A 129 -16.43 6.81 12.95
#